data_AF-A0AAE0YWC4-F1
#
_entry.id   AF-A0AAE0YWC4-F1
#
_cell.length_a   1.000
_cell.length_b   1.000
_cell.length_c   1.000
_cell.angle_alpha   90.00
_cell.angle_beta   90.00
_cell.angle_gamma   90.00
#
_symmetry.space_group_name_H-M   'P 1'
#
loop_
_entity.id
_entity.type
_entity.pdbx_description
1 polymer ?
#
loop_
_entity_poly.entity_id
_entity_poly.type
_entity_poly.pdbx_seq_one_letter_code
_entity_poly.pdbx_strand_id
1 'polypeptide(L)'
;MLKSRSTRILQDPDDPDFTPLPNPLPSQTRIDRLTVAAEAEDCGTAGDDEENCRPSGVHKWKKRTLDKRVQDFLKNEGPVEELFSGCHSPGQYFTTFFDNSIVDDLIFQTTLYITQQERRVSTVTLQDILEFIGINIIMGYHVLPSYTHYWCEDPDVSVPFISSVLTRNRFSQIKCSC
;
A
#
# COMPACT_ATOMS: atom_id res chain seq x y z
N MET A 1 -61.22 55.61 12.75
CA MET A 1 -62.37 54.79 13.20
C MET A 1 -61.84 53.42 13.67
N LEU A 2 -62.19 53.02 14.90
CA LEU A 2 -62.36 51.65 15.48
C LEU A 2 -61.23 50.60 15.24
N LYS A 3 -60.40 50.20 16.21
CA LYS A 3 -60.58 49.40 17.46
C LYS A 3 -60.69 47.87 17.23
N SER A 4 -59.63 47.15 17.64
CA SER A 4 -59.52 45.85 18.34
C SER A 4 -60.54 44.71 18.11
N ARG A 5 -60.01 43.47 17.92
CA ARG A 5 -60.41 42.16 18.54
C ARG A 5 -59.51 41.07 17.91
N SER A 6 -58.62 40.35 18.60
CA SER A 6 -58.78 39.38 19.69
C SER A 6 -59.86 38.32 19.44
N THR A 7 -59.42 37.14 19.00
CA THR A 7 -60.07 35.86 19.34
C THR A 7 -59.04 34.74 19.38
N ARG A 8 -58.86 34.26 20.61
CA ARG A 8 -58.18 33.05 21.07
C ARG A 8 -59.11 31.86 20.75
N ILE A 9 -58.65 30.85 20.00
CA ILE A 9 -59.27 29.50 19.92
C ILE A 9 -58.27 28.60 20.62
N LEU A 10 -58.46 28.39 21.93
CA LEU A 10 -59.01 27.17 22.53
C LEU A 10 -58.22 25.91 22.13
N GLN A 11 -57.46 25.45 23.12
CA GLN A 11 -56.60 24.29 23.13
C GLN A 11 -57.45 23.06 23.42
N ASP A 12 -57.41 22.05 22.54
CA ASP A 12 -57.85 20.70 22.88
C ASP A 12 -56.67 19.98 23.57
N PRO A 13 -56.89 19.40 24.77
CA PRO A 13 -55.88 18.63 25.50
C PRO A 13 -56.11 17.14 25.25
N ASP A 14 -55.28 16.49 24.42
CA ASP A 14 -54.95 15.04 24.45
C ASP A 14 -54.34 14.59 23.11
N ASP A 15 -53.13 15.05 22.79
CA ASP A 15 -52.35 14.50 21.68
C ASP A 15 -50.97 14.02 22.20
N PRO A 16 -50.72 12.70 22.31
CA PRO A 16 -49.52 12.14 22.90
C PRO A 16 -48.46 11.83 21.83
N ASP A 17 -47.94 12.83 21.13
CA ASP A 17 -46.65 12.70 20.43
C ASP A 17 -45.99 14.06 20.21
N PHE A 18 -45.42 14.62 21.29
CA PHE A 18 -44.61 15.83 21.23
C PHE A 18 -43.12 15.45 21.18
N THR A 19 -42.51 15.53 19.99
CA THR A 19 -41.07 15.70 19.88
C THR A 19 -40.76 16.99 19.08
N PRO A 20 -40.05 17.97 19.65
CA PRO A 20 -39.75 19.23 18.96
C PRO A 20 -38.73 19.01 17.84
N LEU A 21 -39.00 19.60 16.68
CA LEU A 21 -38.04 19.70 15.58
C LEU A 21 -36.82 20.55 16.01
N PRO A 22 -35.57 20.12 15.72
CA PRO A 22 -34.38 20.87 16.08
C PRO A 22 -34.28 22.20 15.31
N ASN A 23 -33.95 23.28 16.03
CA ASN A 23 -33.69 24.60 15.48
C ASN A 23 -32.58 24.58 14.39
N PRO A 24 -32.67 25.39 13.33
CA PRO A 24 -31.59 25.55 12.37
C PRO A 24 -30.41 26.26 13.03
N LEU A 25 -29.22 25.64 12.99
CA LEU A 25 -27.99 26.27 13.49
C LEU A 25 -27.55 27.41 12.55
N PRO A 26 -27.06 28.53 13.13
CA PRO A 26 -26.62 29.69 12.39
C PRO A 26 -25.32 29.44 11.66
N SER A 27 -25.23 30.00 10.46
CA SER A 27 -24.01 30.20 9.68
C SER A 27 -22.90 30.80 10.55
N GLN A 28 -21.87 30.01 10.83
CA GLN A 28 -20.64 30.49 11.47
C GLN A 28 -19.48 30.45 10.48
N THR A 29 -19.17 31.65 10.02
CA THR A 29 -17.86 32.11 9.57
C THR A 29 -16.72 31.68 10.50
N ARG A 30 -15.55 31.46 9.86
CA ARG A 30 -14.20 31.73 10.37
C ARG A 30 -13.75 30.82 11.51
N ILE A 31 -13.14 29.69 11.13
CA ILE A 31 -12.14 29.03 11.97
C ILE A 31 -10.77 29.51 11.48
N ASP A 32 -10.03 30.04 12.45
CA ASP A 32 -8.73 30.65 12.32
C ASP A 32 -7.66 29.69 11.79
N ARG A 33 -6.72 30.28 11.05
CA ARG A 33 -5.41 29.70 10.74
C ARG A 33 -4.74 29.26 12.05
N LEU A 34 -4.73 27.96 12.31
CA LEU A 34 -3.72 27.32 13.14
C LEU A 34 -2.59 26.86 12.23
N THR A 35 -1.58 27.72 12.13
CA THR A 35 -0.22 27.34 11.77
C THR A 35 0.26 26.29 12.76
N VAL A 36 0.18 25.01 12.40
CA VAL A 36 0.99 23.97 13.03
C VAL A 36 2.29 23.93 12.25
N ALA A 37 3.37 24.29 12.95
CA ALA A 37 4.72 24.24 12.45
C ALA A 37 5.01 22.83 11.90
N ALA A 38 5.45 22.78 10.65
CA ALA A 38 6.19 21.63 10.15
C ALA A 38 7.52 21.65 10.89
N GLU A 39 7.63 20.88 11.98
CA GLU A 39 8.92 20.52 12.52
C GLU A 39 9.56 19.57 11.50
N ALA A 40 10.50 20.13 10.75
CA ALA A 40 11.47 19.36 10.01
C ALA A 40 12.38 18.71 11.05
N GLU A 41 12.19 17.41 11.27
CA GLU A 41 13.20 16.58 11.93
C GLU A 41 14.37 16.42 10.96
N ASP A 42 15.25 17.42 10.99
CA ASP A 42 16.65 17.31 10.60
C ASP A 42 17.37 16.61 11.75
N CYS A 43 17.79 15.36 11.55
CA CYS A 43 18.64 14.68 12.52
C CYS A 43 19.86 14.11 11.83
N GLY A 44 20.86 14.97 11.67
CA GLY A 44 22.26 14.58 11.72
C GLY A 44 22.92 15.24 12.93
N THR A 45 23.41 14.44 13.89
CA THR A 45 24.86 14.28 14.18
C THR A 45 25.11 13.49 15.47
N ALA A 46 25.93 12.44 15.30
CA ALA A 46 26.88 11.80 16.23
C ALA A 46 26.47 11.50 17.68
N GLY A 47 26.12 10.24 17.91
CA GLY A 47 26.41 9.52 19.16
C GLY A 47 27.36 8.36 18.82
N ASP A 48 28.57 8.44 19.36
CA ASP A 48 29.65 7.46 19.20
C ASP A 48 29.34 6.18 19.99
N ASP A 49 28.66 5.22 19.37
CA ASP A 49 28.74 3.82 19.79
C ASP A 49 29.60 3.09 18.76
N GLU A 50 30.88 2.97 19.11
CA GLU A 50 31.93 2.30 18.36
C GLU A 50 31.68 0.78 18.32
N GLU A 51 30.61 0.36 17.63
CA GLU A 51 30.48 -1.03 17.20
C GLU A 51 31.43 -1.22 16.02
N ASN A 52 32.51 -1.95 16.29
CA ASN A 52 33.62 -2.31 15.41
C ASN A 52 33.12 -2.94 14.09
N CYS A 53 32.66 -2.09 13.16
CA CYS A 53 32.56 -2.40 11.75
C CYS A 53 33.98 -2.52 11.21
N ARG A 54 34.59 -3.69 11.43
CA ARG A 54 35.80 -4.08 10.71
C ARG A 54 35.58 -3.69 9.25
N PRO A 55 36.47 -2.90 8.61
CA PRO A 55 36.31 -2.55 7.22
C PRO A 55 36.34 -3.87 6.45
N SER A 56 35.17 -4.39 6.14
CA SER A 56 35.02 -5.64 5.41
C SER A 56 35.64 -5.33 4.06
N GLY A 57 36.84 -5.86 3.85
CA GLY A 57 37.75 -5.39 2.81
C GLY A 57 37.00 -5.28 1.50
N VAL A 58 37.05 -4.08 0.89
CA VAL A 58 36.32 -3.74 -0.34
C VAL A 58 36.39 -4.93 -1.29
N HIS A 59 35.26 -5.61 -1.49
CA HIS A 59 35.23 -6.83 -2.28
C HIS A 59 35.48 -6.45 -3.73
N LYS A 60 36.74 -6.52 -4.16
CA LYS A 60 37.13 -6.26 -5.54
C LYS A 60 36.81 -7.48 -6.37
N TRP A 61 35.77 -7.39 -7.19
CA TRP A 61 35.48 -8.36 -8.25
C TRP A 61 36.73 -8.53 -9.11
N LYS A 62 37.39 -9.68 -8.97
CA LYS A 62 38.52 -10.05 -9.83
C LYS A 62 37.97 -10.87 -10.98
N LYS A 63 38.21 -10.43 -12.22
CA LYS A 63 37.91 -11.21 -13.41
C LYS A 63 38.64 -12.54 -13.33
N ARG A 64 37.89 -13.62 -13.14
CA ARG A 64 38.43 -14.98 -13.16
C ARG A 64 38.29 -15.50 -14.59
N THR A 65 39.36 -16.03 -15.17
CA THR A 65 39.29 -16.76 -16.43
C THR A 65 38.55 -18.06 -16.16
N LEU A 66 37.28 -18.12 -16.59
CA LEU A 66 36.46 -19.32 -16.50
C LEU A 66 37.10 -20.39 -17.38
N ASP A 67 37.47 -21.54 -16.79
CA ASP A 67 37.84 -22.72 -17.58
C ASP A 67 36.60 -23.11 -18.39
N LYS A 68 36.67 -22.99 -19.73
CA LYS A 68 35.51 -23.08 -20.63
C LYS A 68 34.96 -24.51 -20.79
N ARG A 69 35.32 -25.44 -19.91
CA ARG A 69 34.73 -26.78 -19.86
C ARG A 69 33.33 -26.74 -19.24
N VAL A 70 32.46 -25.94 -19.85
CA VAL A 70 31.02 -26.04 -19.67
C VAL A 70 30.58 -27.12 -20.63
N GLN A 71 29.91 -28.15 -20.12
CA GLN A 71 29.29 -29.16 -20.97
C GLN A 71 28.30 -28.44 -21.91
N ASP A 72 28.35 -28.76 -23.20
CA ASP A 72 27.34 -28.26 -24.13
C ASP A 72 25.95 -28.71 -23.65
N PHE A 73 24.95 -27.87 -23.89
CA PHE A 73 23.56 -28.23 -23.57
C PHE A 73 23.12 -29.36 -24.52
N LEU A 74 23.30 -30.60 -24.08
CA LEU A 74 22.99 -31.82 -24.85
C LEU A 74 21.48 -32.15 -24.87
N LYS A 75 20.66 -31.37 -24.17
CA LYS A 75 19.21 -31.54 -24.12
C LYS A 75 18.53 -30.69 -25.19
N ASN A 76 17.34 -31.13 -25.62
CA ASN A 76 16.49 -30.37 -26.52
C ASN A 76 16.27 -28.95 -26.00
N GLU A 77 16.49 -27.98 -26.85
CA GLU A 77 16.20 -26.57 -26.60
C GLU A 77 14.71 -26.28 -26.83
N GLY A 78 14.13 -25.43 -26.00
CA GLY A 78 12.75 -25.00 -26.13
C GLY A 78 11.94 -25.06 -24.84
N PRO A 79 10.67 -24.65 -24.89
CA PRO A 79 9.76 -24.73 -23.76
C PRO A 79 9.52 -26.19 -23.34
N VAL A 80 9.38 -26.41 -22.03
CA VAL A 80 8.94 -27.70 -21.49
C VAL A 80 7.43 -27.78 -21.66
N GLU A 81 6.96 -28.19 -22.84
CA GLU A 81 5.54 -28.23 -23.22
C GLU A 81 4.65 -28.99 -22.20
N GLU A 82 5.19 -30.03 -21.56
CA GLU A 82 4.47 -30.80 -20.55
C GLU A 82 4.03 -29.93 -19.36
N LEU A 83 4.92 -29.03 -18.91
CA LEU A 83 4.68 -28.15 -17.77
C LEU A 83 3.60 -27.09 -18.07
N PHE A 84 3.42 -26.74 -19.34
CA PHE A 84 2.52 -25.67 -19.79
C PHE A 84 1.29 -26.16 -20.55
N SER A 85 1.08 -27.47 -20.61
CA SER A 85 0.02 -28.12 -21.40
C SER A 85 -1.41 -27.65 -21.10
N GLY A 86 -1.66 -27.06 -19.91
CA GLY A 86 -2.95 -26.49 -19.51
C GLY A 86 -2.99 -24.95 -19.39
N CYS A 87 -1.95 -24.25 -19.83
CA CYS A 87 -1.85 -22.79 -19.71
C CYS A 87 -2.40 -22.11 -20.98
N HIS A 88 -3.41 -21.24 -20.81
CA HIS A 88 -4.04 -20.48 -21.89
C HIS A 88 -4.00 -18.97 -21.67
N SER A 89 -3.64 -18.51 -20.47
CA SER A 89 -3.50 -17.09 -20.14
C SER A 89 -2.10 -16.77 -19.61
N PRO A 90 -1.56 -15.56 -19.86
CA PRO A 90 -0.26 -15.16 -19.33
C PRO A 90 -0.14 -15.31 -17.81
N GLY A 91 -1.24 -15.11 -17.08
CA GLY A 91 -1.30 -15.32 -15.64
C GLY A 91 -1.09 -16.78 -15.23
N GLN A 92 -1.62 -17.73 -15.99
CA GLN A 92 -1.42 -19.16 -15.73
C GLN A 92 0.04 -19.56 -15.90
N TYR A 93 0.69 -19.09 -16.98
CA TYR A 93 2.14 -19.29 -17.17
C TYR A 93 2.92 -18.71 -16.00
N PHE A 94 2.58 -17.52 -15.52
CA PHE A 94 3.25 -16.91 -14.37
C PHE A 94 3.10 -17.76 -13.10
N THR A 95 1.90 -18.23 -12.78
CA THR A 95 1.64 -19.08 -11.61
C THR A 95 2.32 -20.46 -11.69
N THR A 96 2.72 -20.91 -12.88
CA THR A 96 3.53 -22.13 -13.03
C THR A 96 4.97 -21.92 -12.55
N PHE A 97 5.54 -20.73 -12.74
CA PHE A 97 6.86 -20.37 -12.23
C PHE A 97 6.80 -19.93 -10.77
N PHE A 98 5.73 -19.25 -10.40
CA PHE A 98 5.48 -18.73 -9.06
C PHE A 98 4.49 -19.67 -8.36
N ASP A 99 5.00 -20.82 -7.95
CA ASP A 99 4.19 -21.88 -7.34
C ASP A 99 3.59 -21.47 -5.98
N ASN A 100 2.56 -22.20 -5.55
CA ASN A 100 1.88 -21.90 -4.28
C ASN A 100 2.84 -22.03 -3.08
N SER A 101 3.85 -22.91 -3.14
CA SER A 101 4.83 -23.03 -2.07
C SER A 101 5.65 -21.77 -1.87
N ILE A 102 6.14 -21.15 -2.96
CA ILE A 102 6.87 -19.89 -2.90
C ILE A 102 5.96 -18.79 -2.34
N VAL A 103 4.70 -18.75 -2.77
CA VAL A 103 3.74 -17.76 -2.28
C VAL A 103 3.47 -17.95 -0.78
N ASP A 104 3.27 -19.18 -0.33
CA ASP A 104 3.04 -19.50 1.08
C ASP A 104 4.25 -19.14 1.95
N ASP A 105 5.47 -19.41 1.48
CA ASP A 105 6.71 -19.03 2.15
C ASP A 105 6.84 -17.50 2.25
N LEU A 106 6.51 -16.78 1.17
CA LEU A 106 6.49 -15.32 1.19
C LEU A 106 5.49 -14.78 2.21
N ILE A 107 4.27 -15.31 2.25
CA ILE A 107 3.25 -14.91 3.22
C ILE A 107 3.76 -15.14 4.65
N PHE A 108 4.31 -16.33 4.91
CA PHE A 108 4.81 -16.72 6.22
C PHE A 108 5.93 -15.79 6.70
N GLN A 109 6.96 -15.57 5.87
CA GLN A 109 8.10 -14.73 6.22
C GLN A 109 7.70 -13.26 6.39
N THR A 110 6.87 -12.74 5.48
CA THR A 110 6.39 -11.35 5.52
C THR A 110 5.57 -11.11 6.79
N THR A 111 4.66 -12.03 7.12
CA THR A 111 3.84 -11.94 8.34
C THR A 111 4.69 -12.04 9.61
N LEU A 112 5.66 -12.95 9.62
CA LEU A 112 6.58 -13.12 10.74
C LEU A 112 7.37 -11.83 11.01
N TYR A 113 7.93 -11.22 9.97
CA TYR A 113 8.70 -9.99 10.10
C TYR A 113 7.83 -8.81 10.58
N ILE A 114 6.62 -8.66 10.05
CA ILE A 114 5.67 -7.62 10.50
C ILE A 114 5.35 -7.79 11.98
N THR A 115 5.16 -9.04 12.44
CA THR A 115 4.89 -9.37 13.84
C THR A 115 6.07 -9.01 14.73
N GLN A 116 7.30 -9.24 14.26
CA GLN A 116 8.53 -8.92 15.00
C GLN A 116 8.75 -7.40 15.16
N GLN A 117 8.30 -6.58 14.22
CA GLN A 117 8.43 -5.13 14.31
C GLN A 117 7.40 -4.46 15.25
N GLU A 118 6.62 -5.23 16.01
CA GLU A 118 5.52 -4.74 16.87
C GLU A 118 4.53 -3.81 16.15
N ARG A 119 4.50 -3.85 14.81
CA ARG A 119 3.49 -3.12 14.06
C ARG A 119 2.19 -3.87 14.33
N ARG A 120 1.22 -3.20 14.96
CA ARG A 120 -0.14 -3.72 15.16
C ARG A 120 -0.82 -3.82 13.79
N VAL A 121 -0.54 -4.87 13.03
CA VAL A 121 -1.03 -4.99 11.65
C VAL A 121 -1.70 -6.32 11.39
N SER A 122 -2.65 -6.24 10.46
CA SER A 122 -3.37 -7.36 9.88
C SER A 122 -2.40 -8.33 9.18
N THR A 123 -2.64 -9.62 9.39
CA THR A 123 -1.97 -10.74 8.72
C THR A 123 -1.88 -10.52 7.21
N VAL A 124 -0.75 -10.88 6.60
CA VAL A 124 -0.60 -10.80 5.14
C VAL A 124 -1.38 -11.95 4.51
N THR A 125 -2.16 -11.64 3.47
CA THR A 125 -2.95 -12.64 2.75
C THR A 125 -2.27 -13.02 1.43
N LEU A 126 -2.70 -14.13 0.83
CA LEU A 126 -2.25 -14.52 -0.51
C LEU A 126 -2.56 -13.44 -1.55
N GLN A 127 -3.74 -12.81 -1.42
CA GLN A 127 -4.14 -11.71 -2.30
C GLN A 127 -3.17 -10.53 -2.18
N ASP A 128 -2.78 -10.13 -0.96
CA ASP A 128 -1.81 -9.04 -0.75
C ASP A 128 -0.49 -9.29 -1.49
N ILE A 129 0.03 -10.52 -1.46
CA ILE A 129 1.30 -10.89 -2.12
C ILE A 129 1.15 -10.89 -3.64
N LEU A 130 0.06 -11.45 -4.17
CA LEU A 130 -0.19 -11.45 -5.62
C LEU A 130 -0.39 -10.03 -6.16
N GLU A 131 -1.12 -9.19 -5.44
CA GLU A 131 -1.32 -7.78 -5.75
C GLU A 131 0.00 -7.00 -5.69
N PHE A 132 0.80 -7.24 -4.65
CA PHE A 132 2.13 -6.65 -4.52
C PHE A 132 3.02 -7.01 -5.72
N ILE A 133 3.09 -8.29 -6.10
CA ILE A 133 3.88 -8.75 -7.25
C ILE A 133 3.35 -8.13 -8.55
N GLY A 134 2.03 -8.13 -8.75
CA GLY A 134 1.39 -7.53 -9.92
C GLY A 134 1.72 -6.05 -10.07
N ILE A 135 1.68 -5.29 -8.97
CA ILE A 135 2.07 -3.88 -8.95
C ILE A 135 3.56 -3.73 -9.29
N ASN A 136 4.45 -4.59 -8.76
CA ASN A 136 5.87 -4.55 -9.10
C ASN A 136 6.15 -4.78 -10.59
N ILE A 137 5.40 -5.69 -11.24
CA ILE A 137 5.50 -5.90 -12.69
C ILE A 137 5.09 -4.64 -13.45
N ILE A 138 3.98 -3.99 -13.04
CA ILE A 138 3.50 -2.76 -13.68
C ILE A 138 4.49 -1.61 -13.49
N MET A 139 5.05 -1.45 -12.29
CA MET A 139 6.07 -0.43 -12.03
C MET A 139 7.37 -0.66 -12.81
N GLY A 140 7.66 -1.91 -13.20
CA GLY A 140 8.78 -2.24 -14.08
C GLY A 140 8.53 -1.83 -15.54
N TYR A 141 7.27 -1.87 -15.98
CA TYR A 141 6.87 -1.44 -17.33
C TYR A 141 6.65 0.08 -17.42
N HIS A 142 5.96 0.65 -16.45
CA HIS A 142 5.64 2.06 -16.34
C HIS A 142 6.45 2.66 -15.19
N VAL A 143 7.57 3.31 -15.49
CA VAL A 143 8.51 3.82 -14.48
C VAL A 143 8.22 5.29 -14.16
N LEU A 144 7.92 5.57 -12.90
CA LEU A 144 7.79 6.92 -12.35
C LEU A 144 9.01 7.33 -11.49
N PRO A 145 9.28 8.63 -11.29
CA PRO A 145 10.42 9.12 -10.50
C PRO A 145 10.42 8.65 -9.04
N SER A 146 9.24 8.43 -8.47
CA SER A 146 9.03 7.88 -7.15
C SER A 146 7.85 6.92 -7.18
N TYR A 147 7.96 5.81 -6.46
CA TYR A 147 6.86 4.86 -6.33
C TYR A 147 5.64 5.47 -5.62
N THR A 148 5.83 6.50 -4.79
CA THR A 148 4.71 7.17 -4.12
C THR A 148 3.76 7.83 -5.12
N HIS A 149 4.25 8.18 -6.31
CA HIS A 149 3.45 8.82 -7.34
C HIS A 149 2.38 7.92 -7.96
N TYR A 150 2.52 6.58 -7.92
CA TYR A 150 1.45 5.68 -8.39
C TYR A 150 0.16 5.82 -7.56
N TRP A 151 0.27 6.35 -6.34
CA TRP A 151 -0.84 6.63 -5.42
C TRP A 151 -1.14 8.13 -5.27
N CYS A 152 -0.52 9.00 -6.09
CA CYS A 152 -0.90 10.42 -6.13
C CYS A 152 -2.26 10.59 -6.83
N GLU A 153 -3.00 11.62 -6.44
CA GLU A 153 -4.29 12.00 -7.05
C GLU A 153 -4.10 12.98 -8.22
N ASP A 154 -2.87 13.42 -8.48
CA ASP A 154 -2.55 14.35 -9.56
C ASP A 154 -2.86 13.72 -10.93
N PRO A 155 -3.62 14.40 -11.80
CA PRO A 155 -4.10 13.81 -13.06
C PRO A 155 -2.97 13.39 -14.00
N ASP A 156 -1.80 14.04 -13.90
CA ASP A 156 -0.66 13.80 -14.78
C ASP A 156 0.15 12.55 -14.38
N VAL A 157 -0.01 12.06 -13.14
CA VAL A 157 0.85 11.02 -12.58
C VAL A 157 0.06 9.87 -11.91
N SER A 158 -1.21 10.11 -11.59
CA SER A 158 -2.06 9.13 -10.94
C SER A 158 -2.23 7.87 -11.81
N VAL A 159 -2.16 6.71 -11.16
CA VAL A 159 -2.48 5.43 -11.80
C VAL A 159 -3.62 4.78 -11.01
N PRO A 160 -4.89 5.11 -11.33
CA PRO A 160 -6.06 4.64 -10.59
C PRO A 160 -6.12 3.12 -10.45
N PHE A 161 -5.59 2.41 -11.45
CA PHE A 161 -5.47 0.96 -11.41
C PHE A 161 -4.66 0.48 -10.20
N ILE A 162 -3.48 1.05 -9.95
CA ILE A 162 -2.60 0.63 -8.85
C ILE A 162 -3.21 1.01 -7.50
N SER A 163 -3.74 2.23 -7.38
CA SER A 163 -4.32 2.71 -6.12
C SER A 163 -5.60 1.97 -5.71
N SER A 164 -6.35 1.43 -6.69
CA SER A 164 -7.53 0.60 -6.45
C SER A 164 -7.22 -0.82 -5.96
N VAL A 165 -6.07 -1.37 -6.35
CA VAL A 165 -5.68 -2.75 -6.04
C VAL A 165 -5.11 -2.85 -4.63
N LEU A 166 -4.12 -2.03 -4.30
CA LEU A 166 -3.47 -2.07 -3.00
C LEU A 166 -3.25 -0.64 -2.48
N THR A 167 -3.50 -0.39 -1.20
CA THR A 167 -3.26 0.94 -0.63
C THR A 167 -1.76 1.22 -0.50
N ARG A 168 -1.36 2.50 -0.62
CA ARG A 168 0.05 2.93 -0.47
C ARG A 168 0.68 2.44 0.83
N ASN A 169 -0.07 2.52 1.93
CA ASN A 169 0.43 2.12 3.25
C ASN A 169 0.64 0.60 3.33
N ARG A 170 -0.29 -0.20 2.78
CA ARG A 170 -0.15 -1.66 2.74
C ARG A 170 1.01 -2.08 1.84
N PHE A 171 1.13 -1.48 0.65
CA PHE A 171 2.27 -1.69 -0.23
C PHE A 171 3.60 -1.38 0.47
N SER A 172 3.68 -0.23 1.16
CA SER A 172 4.89 0.16 1.89
C SER A 172 5.22 -0.79 3.05
N GLN A 173 4.22 -1.35 3.73
CA GLN A 173 4.44 -2.33 4.79
C GLN A 173 5.08 -3.60 4.25
N ILE A 174 4.51 -4.17 3.17
CA ILE A 174 5.01 -5.39 2.53
C ILE A 174 6.42 -5.13 1.95
N LYS A 175 6.62 -3.98 1.31
CA LYS A 175 7.94 -3.58 0.79
C LYS A 175 9.01 -3.48 1.88
N CYS A 176 8.67 -3.01 3.09
CA CYS A 176 9.64 -2.89 4.18
C CYS A 176 9.97 -4.24 4.83
N SER A 177 9.12 -5.26 4.66
CA SER A 177 9.36 -6.61 5.17
C SER A 177 10.13 -7.54 4.24
N CYS A 178 10.16 -7.23 2.95
CA CYS A 178 10.93 -7.96 1.93
C CYS A 178 12.28 -7.29 1.68
#